data_AF-A0A1Y5P7E9-F1
#
_entry.id   AF-A0A1Y5P7E9-F1
#
_cell.length_a   1.000
_cell.length_b   1.000
_cell.length_c   1.000
_cell.angle_alpha   90.00
_cell.angle_beta   90.00
_cell.angle_gamma   90.00
#
_symmetry.space_group_name_H-M   'P 1'
#
loop_
_entity.id
_entity.type
_entity.pdbx_description
1 polymer ?
#
loop_
_entity_poly.entity_id
_entity_poly.type
_entity_poly.pdbx_seq_one_letter_code
_entity_poly.pdbx_strand_id
1 'polypeptide(L)'
;MNNDGEHQRDLEVLLSYLLNRRLKSSEVIGALGLSRSAFYDQKERGDLTRPNNLIAAAKYYGINPLHLLVHYGHVTPADVKGFGS
;
A
#
# COMPACT_ATOMS: atom_id res chain seq x y z
N MET A 1 -13.92 -8.45 19.78
CA MET A 1 -12.69 -8.79 19.02
C MET A 1 -12.52 -7.68 18.01
N ASN A 2 -11.58 -6.78 18.27
CA ASN A 2 -11.36 -5.59 17.44
C ASN A 2 -10.51 -6.01 16.24
N ASN A 3 -11.07 -5.87 15.04
CA ASN A 3 -10.51 -6.38 13.80
C ASN A 3 -9.61 -5.35 13.07
N ASP A 4 -9.14 -4.34 13.79
CA ASP A 4 -8.46 -3.17 13.23
C ASP A 4 -7.00 -3.47 12.79
N GLY A 5 -6.45 -4.63 13.19
CA GLY A 5 -5.08 -5.05 12.89
C GLY A 5 -4.90 -5.89 11.62
N GLU A 6 -5.97 -6.40 11.01
CA GLU A 6 -5.87 -7.29 9.85
C GLU A 6 -5.59 -6.53 8.54
N HIS A 7 -6.14 -5.32 8.39
CA HIS A 7 -5.97 -4.52 7.16
C HIS A 7 -4.61 -3.80 7.06
N GLN A 8 -3.88 -3.60 8.17
CA GLN A 8 -2.60 -2.87 8.19
C GLN A 8 -1.39 -3.77 7.94
N ARG A 9 -1.50 -5.07 8.22
CA ARG A 9 -0.49 -6.08 7.84
C ARG A 9 -0.57 -6.47 6.37
N ASP A 10 -1.54 -5.91 5.65
CA ASP A 10 -1.91 -6.32 4.31
C ASP A 10 -0.95 -5.79 3.24
N LEU A 11 -0.30 -4.62 3.41
CA LEU A 11 0.48 -4.04 2.31
C LEU A 11 1.67 -4.93 1.90
N GLU A 12 2.39 -5.49 2.87
CA GLU A 12 3.49 -6.42 2.59
C GLU A 12 2.98 -7.70 1.90
N VAL A 13 1.79 -8.17 2.30
CA VAL A 13 1.15 -9.38 1.76
C VAL A 13 0.64 -9.14 0.34
N LEU A 14 -0.10 -8.06 0.12
CA LEU A 14 -0.63 -7.66 -1.17
C LEU A 14 0.48 -7.41 -2.19
N LEU A 15 1.54 -6.68 -1.81
CA LEU A 15 2.68 -6.47 -2.71
C LEU A 15 3.38 -7.80 -3.02
N SER A 16 3.53 -8.69 -2.05
CA SER A 16 4.10 -10.02 -2.29
C SER A 16 3.25 -10.85 -3.26
N TYR A 17 1.92 -10.77 -3.12
CA TYR A 17 0.97 -11.42 -4.01
C TYR A 17 1.05 -10.85 -5.44
N LEU A 18 0.99 -9.52 -5.58
CA LEU A 18 1.04 -8.84 -6.89
C LEU A 18 2.36 -9.09 -7.63
N LEU A 19 3.46 -9.24 -6.90
CA LEU A 19 4.78 -9.51 -7.47
C LEU A 19 5.09 -11.00 -7.61
N ASN A 20 4.17 -11.87 -7.23
CA ASN A 20 4.35 -13.32 -7.22
C ASN A 20 5.64 -13.79 -6.52
N ARG A 21 6.03 -13.09 -5.45
CA ARG A 21 7.20 -13.42 -4.62
C ARG A 21 7.05 -12.84 -3.23
N ARG A 22 7.58 -13.54 -2.23
CA ARG A 22 7.62 -13.01 -0.87
C ARG A 22 8.57 -11.82 -0.77
N LEU A 23 8.05 -10.66 -0.41
CA LEU A 23 8.86 -9.49 -0.07
C LEU A 23 9.35 -9.57 1.37
N LYS A 24 10.56 -9.07 1.61
CA LYS A 24 11.06 -8.75 2.95
C LYS A 24 10.59 -7.34 3.34
N SER A 25 10.40 -7.10 4.63
CA SER A 25 10.05 -5.76 5.12
C SER A 25 11.07 -4.69 4.72
N SER A 26 12.36 -5.03 4.58
CA SER A 26 13.39 -4.11 4.09
C SER A 26 13.16 -3.64 2.64
N GLU A 27 12.60 -4.50 1.79
CA GLU A 27 12.27 -4.15 0.41
C GLU A 27 11.05 -3.22 0.37
N VAL A 28 10.07 -3.46 1.25
CA VAL A 28 8.90 -2.59 1.39
C VAL A 28 9.30 -1.22 1.97
N ILE A 29 10.16 -1.19 2.99
CA ILE A 29 10.74 0.04 3.53
C ILE A 29 11.42 0.86 2.42
N GLY A 30 12.23 0.20 1.59
CA GLY A 30 12.91 0.83 0.45
C GLY A 30 11.94 1.38 -0.59
N ALA A 31 10.90 0.62 -0.94
CA ALA A 31 9.87 1.04 -1.88
C ALA A 31 9.04 2.22 -1.39
N LEU A 32 8.84 2.33 -0.08
CA LEU A 32 8.15 3.45 0.55
C LEU A 32 9.05 4.67 0.78
N GLY A 33 10.37 4.53 0.60
CA GLY A 33 11.33 5.60 0.88
C GLY A 33 11.38 6.00 2.35
N LEU A 34 11.02 5.09 3.26
CA LEU A 34 10.95 5.36 4.71
C LEU A 34 12.23 4.93 5.42
N SER A 35 12.48 5.54 6.58
CA SER A 35 13.40 4.94 7.56
C SER A 35 12.73 3.72 8.20
N ARG A 36 13.53 2.81 8.76
CA ARG A 36 13.01 1.64 9.49
C ARG A 36 12.10 2.05 10.66
N SER A 37 12.48 3.07 11.44
CA SER A 37 11.66 3.59 12.54
C SER A 37 10.32 4.11 12.01
N ALA A 38 10.35 5.00 11.00
CA ALA A 38 9.13 5.58 10.44
C ALA A 38 8.19 4.51 9.86
N PHE A 39 8.74 3.45 9.27
CA PHE A 39 7.95 2.31 8.80
C PHE A 39 7.19 1.61 9.93
N TYR A 40 7.86 1.26 11.03
CA TYR A 40 7.20 0.58 12.16
C TYR A 40 6.24 1.52 12.89
N ASP A 41 6.58 2.80 13.02
CA ASP A 41 5.69 3.80 13.63
C ASP A 41 4.41 3.98 12.81
N GLN A 42 4.53 4.06 11.47
CA GLN A 42 3.36 4.12 10.59
C GLN A 42 2.59 2.80 10.58
N LYS A 43 3.28 1.66 10.70
CA LYS A 43 2.65 0.34 10.78
C LYS A 43 1.79 0.20 12.03
N GLU A 44 2.29 0.68 13.16
CA GLU A 44 1.58 0.65 14.44
C GLU A 44 0.37 1.59 14.45
N ARG A 45 0.49 2.76 13.82
CA ARG A 45 -0.61 3.74 13.69
C ARG A 45 -1.62 3.43 12.60
N GLY A 46 -1.31 2.51 11.69
CA GLY A 46 -2.16 2.21 10.53
C GLY A 46 -2.03 3.13 9.34
N ASP A 47 -0.93 3.86 9.27
CA ASP A 47 -0.69 4.88 8.26
C ASP A 47 0.05 4.34 7.02
N LEU A 48 0.50 3.09 7.05
CA LEU A 48 1.24 2.50 5.92
C LEU A 48 0.45 2.50 4.61
N THR A 49 -0.87 2.38 4.69
CA THR A 49 -1.76 2.29 3.53
C THR A 49 -2.28 3.65 3.06
N ARG A 50 -1.70 4.77 3.51
CA ARG A 50 -2.04 6.12 3.01
C ARG A 50 -1.72 6.26 1.51
N PRO A 51 -2.46 7.10 0.75
CA PRO A 51 -2.31 7.21 -0.70
C PRO A 51 -0.87 7.44 -1.19
N ASN A 52 -0.12 8.32 -0.52
CA ASN A 52 1.27 8.63 -0.90
C ASN A 52 2.18 7.40 -0.83
N ASN A 53 2.03 6.57 0.21
CA ASN A 53 2.80 5.34 0.37
C ASN A 53 2.43 4.30 -0.69
N LEU A 54 1.12 4.15 -0.97
CA LEU A 54 0.64 3.25 -2.02
C LEU A 54 1.18 3.66 -3.40
N ILE A 55 1.15 4.95 -3.72
CA ILE A 55 1.69 5.49 -4.97
C ILE A 55 3.21 5.27 -5.04
N ALA A 56 3.93 5.49 -3.94
CA ALA A 56 5.38 5.26 -3.88
C ALA A 56 5.73 3.80 -4.15
N ALA A 57 5.10 2.86 -3.44
CA ALA A 57 5.29 1.43 -3.65
C ALA A 57 4.93 0.99 -5.07
N ALA A 58 3.79 1.45 -5.60
CA ALA A 58 3.34 1.14 -6.94
C ALA A 58 4.35 1.59 -8.00
N LYS A 59 4.84 2.84 -7.90
CA LYS A 59 5.87 3.37 -8.80
C LYS A 59 7.17 2.58 -8.70
N TYR A 60 7.62 2.26 -7.49
CA TYR A 60 8.85 1.51 -7.27
C TYR A 60 8.81 0.11 -7.92
N TYR A 61 7.68 -0.57 -7.81
CA TYR A 61 7.51 -1.93 -8.32
C TYR A 61 6.92 -2.02 -9.74
N GLY A 62 6.63 -0.89 -10.39
CA GLY A 62 6.00 -0.87 -11.72
C GLY A 62 4.56 -1.40 -11.73
N ILE A 63 3.85 -1.31 -10.60
CA ILE A 63 2.45 -1.70 -10.44
C ILE A 63 1.56 -0.50 -10.78
N ASN A 64 0.39 -0.72 -11.40
CA ASN A 64 -0.61 0.33 -11.57
C ASN A 64 -1.07 0.84 -10.18
N PRO A 65 -0.86 2.13 -9.83
CA PRO A 65 -1.24 2.66 -8.52
C PRO A 65 -2.73 2.51 -8.19
N LEU A 66 -3.61 2.47 -9.21
CA LEU A 66 -5.04 2.27 -9.02
C LEU A 66 -5.36 0.92 -8.37
N HIS A 67 -4.57 -0.14 -8.63
CA HIS A 67 -4.81 -1.43 -8.00
C HIS A 67 -4.71 -1.32 -6.47
N LEU A 68 -3.70 -0.61 -5.97
CA LEU A 68 -3.52 -0.42 -4.53
C LEU A 68 -4.54 0.57 -3.96
N LEU A 69 -4.79 1.67 -4.65
CA LEU A 69 -5.73 2.70 -4.18
C LEU A 69 -7.17 2.18 -4.10
N VAL A 70 -7.60 1.36 -5.07
CA VAL A 70 -8.93 0.72 -5.05
C VAL A 70 -8.99 -0.36 -3.97
N HIS A 71 -7.95 -1.20 -3.84
CA HIS A 71 -7.91 -2.26 -2.81
C HIS A 71 -8.06 -1.69 -1.40
N TYR A 72 -7.42 -0.56 -1.12
CA TYR A 72 -7.52 0.13 0.17
C TYR A 72 -8.66 1.16 0.24
N GLY A 73 -9.53 1.24 -0.77
CA GLY A 73 -10.73 2.08 -0.75
C GLY A 73 -10.49 3.58 -0.85
N HIS A 74 -9.29 4.02 -1.24
CA HIS A 74 -8.98 5.45 -1.45
C HIS A 74 -9.55 6.00 -2.75
N VAL A 75 -9.83 5.12 -3.71
CA VAL A 75 -10.44 5.45 -4.98
C VAL A 75 -11.54 4.44 -5.25
N THR A 76 -12.72 4.91 -5.61
CA THR A 76 -13.83 4.08 -6.06
C THR A 76 -13.87 4.01 -7.58
N PRO A 77 -14.46 2.97 -8.18
CA PRO A 77 -14.68 2.92 -9.62
C PRO A 77 -15.50 4.10 -10.16
N ALA A 78 -16.30 4.75 -9.31
CA ALA A 78 -17.06 5.95 -9.67
C ALA A 78 -16.15 7.17 -9.91
N ASP A 79 -15.08 7.32 -9.13
CA ASP A 79 -14.12 8.42 -9.26
C ASP A 79 -13.39 8.37 -10.61
N VAL A 80 -13.14 7.17 -11.14
CA VAL A 80 -12.45 6.97 -12.43
C VAL A 80 -13.33 7.36 -13.62
N LYS A 81 -14.66 7.19 -13.53
CA LYS A 81 -15.59 7.58 -14.60
C LYS A 81 -15.69 9.10 -14.82
N GLY A 82 -15.39 9.91 -13.80
CA GLY A 82 -15.50 11.38 -13.87
C GLY A 82 -14.37 12.09 -14.62
N PHE A 83 -13.25 11.42 -14.90
CA PHE A 83 -12.08 12.01 -15.58
C PHE A 83 -12.00 11.70 -17.08
N GLY A 84 -12.95 10.93 -17.62
CA GLY A 84 -13.00 10.52 -19.02
C GLY A 84 -14.21 11.10 -19.76
N SER A 85 -14.36 12.42 -19.77
CA SER A 85 -15.35 13.16 -20.58
C SER A 85 -14.67 14.27 -21.35
#